data_AF-A0A837I1H4-F1
#
_entry.id   AF-A0A837I1H4-F1
#
_cell.length_a   1.000
_cell.length_b   1.000
_cell.length_c   1.000
_cell.angle_alpha   90.00
_cell.angle_beta   90.00
_cell.angle_gamma   90.00
#
_symmetry.space_group_name_H-M   'P 1'
#
loop_
_entity.id
_entity.type
_entity.pdbx_description
1 polymer ?
#
loop_
_entity_poly.entity_id
_entity_poly.type
_entity_poly.pdbx_seq_one_letter_code
_entity_poly.pdbx_strand_id
1 'polypeptide(L)'
;MNCPDCDSPELKINFKNGVADCPVCKYHANIGVLGEALGLLKDADGKSWNFSIQNGRSNLISVGGHTVGKVCFAEDSSIRLDIFESDVAWRLVIFFKEVFGEKTHIKVHTTCADLDLSCPVCTHSNDYFLRERDGRVVCGHCNSFSTELHGYLVSCLRNAGYFVPAQPASAFTIFTKKWIFDPVPLARFEDREGQFTLRPVDNRTLVFVALQRLIDSLKLSENVIVLNRI
;
A
#
# COMPACT_ATOMS: atom_id res chain seq x y z
N MET A 1 26.17 2.10 -5.99
CA MET A 1 25.81 1.60 -7.33
C MET A 1 26.41 2.49 -8.40
N ASN A 2 26.49 2.01 -9.65
CA ASN A 2 26.98 2.78 -10.78
C ASN A 2 25.88 3.64 -11.41
N CYS A 3 26.27 4.73 -12.07
CA CYS A 3 25.38 5.59 -12.83
C CYS A 3 24.84 4.81 -14.05
N PRO A 4 23.52 4.76 -14.30
CA PRO A 4 22.97 4.01 -15.43
C PRO A 4 23.35 4.59 -16.80
N ASP A 5 23.80 5.85 -16.85
CA ASP A 5 24.15 6.55 -18.09
C ASP A 5 25.64 6.45 -18.44
N CYS A 6 26.53 6.64 -17.46
CA CYS A 6 27.99 6.65 -17.68
C CYS A 6 28.76 5.56 -16.93
N ASP A 7 28.06 4.66 -16.23
CA ASP A 7 28.61 3.58 -15.40
C ASP A 7 29.57 4.04 -14.28
N SER A 8 29.64 5.35 -13.99
CA SER A 8 30.47 5.86 -12.91
C SER A 8 29.96 5.37 -11.54
N PRO A 9 30.83 4.87 -10.64
CA PRO A 9 30.45 4.47 -9.28
C PRO A 9 30.10 5.66 -8.37
N GLU A 10 30.24 6.90 -8.84
CA GLU A 10 30.01 8.12 -8.08
C GLU A 10 28.55 8.59 -8.08
N LEU A 11 27.60 7.76 -8.53
CA LEU A 11 26.18 8.11 -8.47
C LEU A 11 25.76 8.35 -7.01
N LYS A 12 25.25 9.56 -6.74
CA LYS A 12 24.73 9.95 -5.43
C LYS A 12 23.22 9.85 -5.46
N ILE A 13 22.66 9.07 -4.55
CA ILE A 13 21.22 8.96 -4.38
C ILE A 13 20.84 9.73 -3.12
N ASN A 14 20.01 10.75 -3.31
CA ASN A 14 19.54 11.58 -2.23
C ASN A 14 18.04 11.36 -2.02
N PHE A 15 17.76 10.47 -1.07
CA PHE A 15 16.40 10.18 -0.63
C PHE A 15 15.72 11.37 0.07
N LYS A 16 16.45 12.42 0.50
CA LYS A 16 15.86 13.62 1.13
C LYS A 16 15.27 14.60 0.13
N ASN A 17 15.59 14.52 -1.15
CA ASN A 17 14.99 15.33 -2.21
C ASN A 17 14.47 14.46 -3.37
N GLY A 18 14.47 13.12 -3.20
CA GLY A 18 13.88 12.18 -4.14
C GLY A 18 14.63 12.08 -5.47
N VAL A 19 15.91 12.46 -5.52
CA VAL A 19 16.70 12.48 -6.76
C VAL A 19 17.98 11.67 -6.68
N ALA A 20 18.45 11.25 -7.86
CA ALA A 20 19.73 10.63 -8.09
C ALA A 20 20.56 11.53 -9.03
N ASP A 21 21.78 11.81 -8.63
CA ASP A 21 22.70 12.76 -9.26
C ASP A 21 24.05 12.10 -9.52
N CYS A 22 24.53 12.10 -10.78
CA CYS A 22 25.89 11.72 -11.09
C CYS A 22 26.75 12.96 -11.32
N PRO A 23 27.81 13.19 -10.51
CA PRO A 23 28.69 14.35 -10.68
C PRO A 23 29.55 14.27 -11.95
N VAL A 24 29.73 13.06 -12.51
CA VAL A 24 30.62 12.82 -13.67
C VAL A 24 29.94 13.18 -14.99
N CYS A 25 28.76 12.61 -15.28
CA CYS A 25 28.05 12.87 -16.54
C CYS A 25 26.90 13.87 -16.42
N LYS A 26 26.66 14.43 -15.22
CA LYS A 26 25.53 15.32 -14.92
C LYS A 26 24.15 14.67 -15.09
N TYR A 27 24.10 13.33 -15.04
CA TYR A 27 22.83 12.60 -14.95
C TYR A 27 22.05 13.08 -13.72
N HIS A 28 20.79 13.42 -13.92
CA HIS A 28 19.86 13.86 -12.89
C HIS A 28 18.48 13.23 -13.14
N ALA A 29 17.97 12.45 -12.19
CA ALA A 29 16.66 11.82 -12.31
C ALA A 29 15.97 11.68 -10.96
N ASN A 30 14.64 11.60 -10.96
CA ASN A 30 13.90 11.18 -9.78
C ASN A 30 14.23 9.71 -9.46
N ILE A 31 14.29 9.35 -8.19
CA ILE A 31 14.56 7.98 -7.73
C ILE A 31 13.55 6.98 -8.30
N GLY A 32 12.30 7.38 -8.57
CA GLY A 32 11.32 6.56 -9.27
C GLY A 32 11.74 6.17 -10.69
N VAL A 33 12.29 7.11 -11.45
CA VAL A 33 12.80 6.88 -12.82
C VAL A 33 14.05 6.01 -12.78
N LEU A 34 14.93 6.24 -11.80
CA LEU A 34 16.06 5.33 -11.55
C LEU A 34 15.58 3.92 -11.19
N GLY A 35 14.52 3.81 -10.38
CA GLY A 35 13.89 2.55 -10.02
C GLY A 35 13.44 1.76 -11.25
N GLU A 36 12.83 2.42 -12.25
CA GLU A 36 12.44 1.76 -13.50
C GLU A 36 13.65 1.15 -14.24
N ALA A 37 14.77 1.88 -14.31
CA ALA A 37 16.02 1.37 -14.87
C ALA A 37 16.60 0.18 -14.09
N LEU A 38 16.27 0.07 -12.79
CA LEU A 38 16.68 -1.01 -11.89
C LEU A 38 15.62 -2.12 -11.74
N GLY A 39 14.61 -2.16 -12.61
CA GLY A 39 13.60 -3.21 -12.59
C GLY A 39 12.49 -3.05 -11.54
N LEU A 40 12.38 -1.88 -10.89
CA LEU A 40 11.19 -1.48 -10.13
C LEU A 40 10.07 -1.15 -11.13
N LEU A 41 9.44 -2.20 -11.66
CA LEU A 41 8.41 -2.10 -12.69
C LEU A 41 7.23 -1.25 -12.22
N LYS A 42 6.68 -0.49 -13.17
CA LYS A 42 5.40 0.22 -13.03
C LYS A 42 4.29 -0.73 -12.54
N ASP A 43 3.23 -0.17 -11.96
CA ASP A 43 2.05 -0.96 -11.62
C ASP A 43 1.34 -1.50 -12.89
N ALA A 44 0.27 -2.27 -12.69
CA ALA A 44 -0.53 -2.82 -13.78
C ALA A 44 -1.13 -1.73 -14.70
N ASP A 45 -1.25 -0.49 -14.21
CA ASP A 45 -1.75 0.67 -14.96
C ASP A 45 -0.63 1.50 -15.61
N GLY A 46 0.64 1.08 -15.50
CA GLY A 46 1.78 1.81 -16.05
C GLY A 46 2.19 3.05 -15.28
N LYS A 47 1.80 3.18 -14.00
CA LYS A 47 2.16 4.32 -13.15
C LYS A 47 3.54 4.14 -12.52
N SER A 48 4.30 5.23 -12.48
CA SER A 48 5.67 5.27 -11.94
C SER A 48 5.68 5.39 -10.42
N TRP A 49 6.81 4.99 -9.83
CA TRP A 49 7.08 5.08 -8.40
C TRP A 49 7.48 6.49 -8.01
N ASN A 50 7.09 6.91 -6.81
CA ASN A 50 7.45 8.20 -6.24
C ASN A 50 7.86 8.02 -4.77
N PHE A 51 8.95 8.68 -4.41
CA PHE A 51 9.52 8.69 -3.05
C PHE A 51 9.40 10.10 -2.48
N SER A 52 8.32 10.36 -1.75
CA SER A 52 8.03 11.70 -1.20
C SER A 52 8.49 11.84 0.25
N ILE A 53 9.10 12.97 0.60
CA ILE A 53 9.67 13.21 1.92
C ILE A 53 8.60 13.52 2.95
N GLN A 54 8.69 12.90 4.12
CA GLN A 54 7.80 13.18 5.24
C GLN A 54 8.44 14.09 6.28
N ASN A 55 9.63 13.75 6.79
CA ASN A 55 10.26 14.48 7.91
C ASN A 55 11.80 14.31 7.93
N GLY A 56 12.44 14.17 6.77
CA GLY A 56 13.91 14.02 6.64
C GLY A 56 14.53 12.71 7.17
N ARG A 57 13.76 11.90 7.91
CA ARG A 57 14.12 10.56 8.42
C ARG A 57 13.33 9.42 7.78
N SER A 58 12.29 9.74 7.02
CA SER A 58 11.48 8.75 6.30
C SER A 58 10.91 9.34 5.02
N ASN A 59 10.65 8.46 4.05
CA ASN A 59 9.97 8.79 2.81
C ASN A 59 8.78 7.85 2.61
N LEU A 60 7.69 8.38 2.07
CA LEU A 60 6.59 7.57 1.56
C LEU A 60 6.94 7.07 0.17
N ILE A 61 6.50 5.85 -0.08
CA ILE A 61 6.64 5.17 -1.34
C ILE A 61 5.24 5.08 -1.92
N SER A 62 5.05 5.69 -3.08
CA SER A 62 3.78 5.66 -3.80
C SER A 62 3.99 5.18 -5.23
N VAL A 63 2.96 4.57 -5.82
CA VAL A 63 2.89 4.24 -7.24
C VAL A 63 1.71 5.00 -7.83
N GLY A 64 2.00 5.93 -8.74
CA GLY A 64 1.04 6.97 -9.10
C GLY A 64 0.56 7.76 -7.87
N GLY A 65 -0.76 7.79 -7.63
CA GLY A 65 -1.33 8.42 -6.44
C GLY A 65 -1.40 7.52 -5.20
N HIS A 66 -1.12 6.23 -5.34
CA HIS A 66 -1.35 5.21 -4.31
C HIS A 66 -0.10 5.01 -3.44
N THR A 67 -0.22 5.21 -2.13
CA THR A 67 0.86 4.95 -1.17
C THR A 67 0.93 3.46 -0.81
N VAL A 68 2.03 2.81 -1.19
CA VAL A 68 2.28 1.36 -0.98
C VAL A 68 3.16 1.06 0.23
N GLY A 69 3.89 2.06 0.75
CA GLY A 69 4.76 1.86 1.88
C GLY A 69 5.45 3.12 2.37
N LYS A 70 6.32 2.93 3.35
CA LYS A 70 7.19 3.94 3.94
C LYS A 70 8.56 3.34 4.17
N VAL A 71 9.60 4.05 3.74
CA VAL A 71 10.98 3.73 4.09
C VAL A 71 11.44 4.63 5.23
N CYS A 72 11.97 4.03 6.28
CA CYS A 72 12.63 4.72 7.38
C CYS A 72 14.12 4.36 7.37
N PHE A 73 14.97 5.36 7.52
CA PHE A 73 16.42 5.18 7.62
C PHE A 73 16.82 5.28 9.08
N ALA A 74 17.44 4.23 9.61
CA ALA A 74 17.95 4.21 10.97
C ALA A 74 19.40 4.73 11.03
N GLU A 75 19.84 5.13 12.22
CA GLU A 75 21.19 5.69 12.45
C GLU A 75 22.31 4.66 12.23
N ASP A 76 21.99 3.37 12.34
CA ASP A 76 22.90 2.24 12.09
C ASP A 76 23.02 1.87 10.61
N SER A 77 22.55 2.74 9.70
CA SER A 77 22.46 2.49 8.25
C SER A 77 21.53 1.33 7.86
N SER A 78 20.72 0.82 8.79
CA SER A 78 19.66 -0.14 8.45
C SER A 78 18.45 0.56 7.83
N ILE A 79 17.78 -0.17 6.94
CA ILE A 79 16.58 0.31 6.25
C ILE A 79 15.39 -0.45 6.84
N ARG A 80 14.40 0.29 7.32
CA ARG A 80 13.10 -0.28 7.68
C ARG A 80 12.09 0.04 6.58
N LEU A 81 11.48 -0.99 6.02
CA LEU A 81 10.40 -0.88 5.05
C LEU A 81 9.10 -1.25 5.72
N ASP A 82 8.26 -0.25 5.96
CA ASP A 82 6.89 -0.44 6.43
C ASP A 82 6.00 -0.53 5.18
N ILE A 83 5.66 -1.75 4.75
CA ILE A 83 4.94 -2.02 3.50
C ILE A 83 3.46 -2.29 3.79
N PHE A 84 2.58 -1.57 3.09
CA PHE A 84 1.13 -1.66 3.25
C PHE A 84 0.49 -2.66 2.28
N GLU A 85 1.19 -3.01 1.21
CA GLU A 85 0.77 -4.00 0.20
C GLU A 85 1.81 -5.12 0.05
N SER A 86 1.42 -6.34 0.43
CA SER A 86 2.36 -7.48 0.56
C SER A 86 3.06 -7.88 -0.75
N ASP A 87 2.43 -7.66 -1.90
CA ASP A 87 2.95 -7.93 -3.25
C ASP A 87 3.98 -6.89 -3.74
N VAL A 88 4.08 -5.75 -3.07
CA VAL A 88 5.05 -4.67 -3.33
C VAL A 88 6.37 -4.87 -2.58
N ALA A 89 6.33 -5.57 -1.44
CA ALA A 89 7.45 -5.65 -0.50
C ALA A 89 8.75 -6.17 -1.15
N TRP A 90 8.67 -7.25 -1.93
CA TRP A 90 9.85 -7.89 -2.51
C TRP A 90 10.52 -7.01 -3.58
N ARG A 91 9.75 -6.25 -4.36
CA ARG A 91 10.27 -5.33 -5.38
C ARG A 91 11.08 -4.21 -4.74
N LEU A 92 10.57 -3.68 -3.64
CA LEU A 92 11.27 -2.64 -2.88
C LEU A 92 12.53 -3.18 -2.21
N VAL A 93 12.50 -4.39 -1.66
CA VAL A 93 13.71 -5.02 -1.12
C VAL A 93 14.82 -5.13 -2.15
N ILE A 94 14.51 -5.61 -3.37
CA ILE A 94 15.48 -5.71 -4.48
C ILE A 94 16.02 -4.32 -4.81
N PHE A 95 15.12 -3.36 -5.05
CA PHE A 95 15.51 -1.99 -5.36
C PHE A 95 16.48 -1.39 -4.31
N PHE A 96 16.16 -1.53 -3.02
CA PHE A 96 17.01 -0.99 -1.96
C PHE A 96 18.35 -1.72 -1.82
N LYS A 97 18.41 -3.02 -2.12
CA LYS A 97 19.67 -3.77 -2.18
C LYS A 97 20.54 -3.38 -3.36
N GLU A 98 19.95 -3.09 -4.52
CA GLU A 98 20.70 -2.56 -5.66
C GLU A 98 21.30 -1.18 -5.36
N VAL A 99 20.52 -0.33 -4.69
CA VAL A 99 20.95 1.04 -4.34
C VAL A 99 22.03 1.06 -3.26
N PHE A 100 21.81 0.38 -2.14
CA PHE A 100 22.66 0.44 -0.95
C PHE A 100 23.66 -0.73 -0.84
N GLY A 101 23.52 -1.74 -1.69
CA GLY A 101 24.35 -2.93 -1.75
C GLY A 101 23.70 -4.15 -1.07
N GLU A 102 24.04 -5.35 -1.55
CA GLU A 102 23.46 -6.62 -1.10
C GLU A 102 23.56 -6.92 0.40
N LYS A 103 24.57 -6.34 1.08
CA LYS A 103 24.79 -6.50 2.52
C LYS A 103 23.89 -5.60 3.38
N THR A 104 23.06 -4.77 2.77
CA THR A 104 22.18 -3.84 3.48
C THR A 104 21.16 -4.61 4.31
N HIS A 105 21.10 -4.30 5.61
CA HIS A 105 20.13 -4.92 6.51
C HIS A 105 18.76 -4.24 6.34
N ILE A 106 17.85 -4.94 5.65
CA ILE A 106 16.49 -4.46 5.39
C ILE A 106 15.51 -5.20 6.30
N LYS A 107 14.84 -4.47 7.20
CA LYS A 107 13.72 -4.99 7.99
C LYS A 107 12.43 -4.67 7.28
N VAL A 108 11.78 -5.69 6.71
CA VAL A 108 10.45 -5.54 6.14
C VAL A 108 9.44 -5.77 7.24
N HIS A 109 8.74 -4.70 7.60
CA HIS A 109 7.50 -4.78 8.35
C HIS A 109 6.39 -4.68 7.33
N THR A 110 5.79 -5.81 6.96
CA THR A 110 4.46 -5.75 6.38
C THR A 110 3.56 -5.19 7.48
N THR A 111 3.36 -3.89 7.44
CA THR A 111 2.43 -3.21 8.32
C THR A 111 1.07 -3.55 7.75
N CYS A 112 0.58 -4.71 8.19
CA CYS A 112 -0.80 -4.76 8.61
C CYS A 112 -0.95 -3.55 9.54
N ALA A 113 -1.81 -2.59 9.19
CA ALA A 113 -2.50 -1.88 10.24
C ALA A 113 -3.05 -3.00 11.10
N ASP A 114 -2.44 -3.27 12.25
CA ASP A 114 -3.03 -4.17 13.21
C ASP A 114 -4.45 -3.63 13.50
N LEU A 115 -5.16 -4.17 14.47
CA LEU A 115 -6.38 -3.53 14.96
C LEU A 115 -6.16 -2.10 15.54
N ASP A 116 -5.02 -1.48 15.25
CA ASP A 116 -4.63 -0.10 15.41
C ASP A 116 -5.00 0.68 14.12
N LEU A 117 -6.17 1.34 14.16
CA LEU A 117 -6.71 2.24 13.12
C LEU A 117 -5.88 3.54 12.98
N SER A 118 -4.56 3.43 13.07
CA SER A 118 -3.63 4.55 13.02
C SER A 118 -3.18 4.83 11.59
N CYS A 119 -3.00 6.11 11.26
CA CYS A 119 -2.44 6.46 9.96
C CYS A 119 -1.02 5.87 9.84
N PRO A 120 -0.70 5.10 8.80
CA PRO A 120 0.62 4.46 8.69
C PRO A 120 1.76 5.48 8.47
N VAL A 121 1.40 6.70 8.10
CA VAL A 121 2.33 7.80 7.87
C VAL A 121 2.65 8.54 9.17
N CYS A 122 1.63 9.08 9.84
CA CYS A 122 1.78 9.94 11.01
C CYS A 122 1.50 9.24 12.35
N THR A 123 1.23 7.93 12.33
CA THR A 123 1.03 7.03 13.49
C THR A 123 -0.05 7.50 14.48
N HIS A 124 -0.89 8.44 14.08
CA HIS A 124 -1.94 8.99 14.93
C HIS A 124 -3.02 7.91 15.09
N SER A 125 -3.03 7.26 16.25
CA SER A 125 -4.00 6.26 16.66
C SER A 125 -5.15 6.99 17.37
N ASN A 126 -6.20 7.26 16.61
CA ASN A 126 -7.60 7.41 17.03
C ASN A 126 -8.39 7.92 15.83
N ASP A 127 -9.23 7.02 15.30
CA ASP A 127 -10.47 7.16 14.53
C ASP A 127 -10.76 8.43 13.66
N TYR A 128 -11.55 8.26 12.60
CA TYR A 128 -12.37 9.29 11.89
C TYR A 128 -11.74 10.08 10.74
N PHE A 129 -10.43 10.07 10.50
CA PHE A 129 -9.85 10.95 9.47
C PHE A 129 -9.59 10.30 8.11
N LEU A 130 -9.65 8.97 7.99
CA LEU A 130 -9.55 8.32 6.68
C LEU A 130 -10.83 8.57 5.89
N ARG A 131 -10.91 9.74 5.24
CA ARG A 131 -12.06 10.11 4.42
C ARG A 131 -11.92 9.50 3.05
N GLU A 132 -13.07 9.15 2.48
CA GLU A 132 -13.16 8.98 1.05
C GLU A 132 -13.05 10.36 0.38
N ARG A 133 -12.16 10.46 -0.60
CA ARG A 133 -12.08 11.59 -1.52
C ARG A 133 -11.72 11.06 -2.90
N ASP A 134 -12.62 11.25 -3.87
CA ASP A 134 -12.39 10.88 -5.27
C ASP A 134 -12.03 9.40 -5.47
N GLY A 135 -12.69 8.48 -4.75
CA GLY A 135 -12.42 7.03 -4.79
C GLY A 135 -11.13 6.60 -4.06
N ARG A 136 -10.58 7.48 -3.22
CA ARG A 136 -9.34 7.25 -2.47
C ARG A 136 -9.58 7.39 -0.98
N VAL A 137 -8.83 6.63 -0.19
CA VAL A 137 -8.75 6.75 1.26
C VAL A 137 -7.60 7.67 1.60
N VAL A 138 -7.87 8.78 2.29
CA VAL A 138 -6.86 9.79 2.64
C VAL A 138 -6.83 10.09 4.13
N CYS A 139 -5.64 10.25 4.73
CA CYS A 139 -5.56 10.64 6.14
C CYS A 139 -5.87 12.13 6.33
N GLY A 140 -7.03 12.45 6.89
CA GLY A 140 -7.46 13.81 7.19
C GLY A 140 -6.68 14.54 8.29
N HIS A 141 -5.70 13.89 8.96
CA HIS A 141 -4.76 14.56 9.85
C HIS A 141 -3.54 15.10 9.10
N CYS A 142 -2.82 14.23 8.37
CA CYS A 142 -1.57 14.59 7.71
C CYS A 142 -1.70 14.83 6.19
N ASN A 143 -2.84 14.48 5.58
CA ASN A 143 -3.12 14.44 4.14
C ASN A 143 -2.06 13.74 3.27
N SER A 144 -1.14 13.03 3.91
CA SER A 144 0.04 12.48 3.28
C SER A 144 -0.13 11.01 2.92
N PHE A 145 -1.05 10.32 3.60
CA PHE A 145 -1.49 8.99 3.20
C PHE A 145 -2.62 9.13 2.18
N SER A 146 -2.46 8.50 1.02
CA SER A 146 -3.53 8.35 0.03
C SER A 146 -3.42 7.00 -0.64
N THR A 147 -4.48 6.22 -0.62
CA THR A 147 -4.52 4.89 -1.25
C THR A 147 -5.85 4.70 -1.97
N GLU A 148 -5.90 3.78 -2.93
CA GLU A 148 -7.15 3.44 -3.61
C GLU A 148 -8.09 2.75 -2.62
N LEU A 149 -9.37 3.13 -2.62
CA LEU A 149 -10.35 2.60 -1.67
C LEU A 149 -10.51 1.08 -1.79
N HIS A 150 -10.53 0.56 -3.02
CA HIS A 150 -10.60 -0.88 -3.26
C HIS A 150 -9.37 -1.62 -2.69
N GLY A 151 -8.16 -1.16 -3.01
CA GLY A 151 -6.91 -1.76 -2.50
C GLY A 151 -6.84 -1.73 -0.97
N TYR A 152 -7.24 -0.61 -0.37
CA TYR A 152 -7.30 -0.46 1.09
C TYR A 152 -8.27 -1.46 1.72
N LEU A 153 -9.49 -1.59 1.19
CA LEU A 153 -10.48 -2.53 1.69
C LEU A 153 -9.98 -3.98 1.58
N VAL A 154 -9.41 -4.38 0.44
CA VAL A 154 -8.86 -5.73 0.23
C VAL A 154 -7.72 -6.02 1.22
N SER A 155 -6.83 -5.04 1.45
CA SER A 155 -5.75 -5.17 2.44
C SER A 155 -6.31 -5.37 3.85
N CYS A 156 -7.25 -4.53 4.29
CA CYS A 156 -7.93 -4.66 5.59
C CYS A 156 -8.62 -6.03 5.76
N LEU A 157 -9.30 -6.52 4.72
CA LEU A 157 -9.98 -7.83 4.75
C LEU A 157 -9.00 -8.99 4.86
N ARG A 158 -7.94 -9.02 4.04
CA ARG A 158 -6.92 -10.09 4.09
C ARG A 158 -6.24 -10.17 5.46
N ASN A 159 -6.00 -9.00 6.05
CA ASN A 159 -5.41 -8.83 7.38
C ASN A 159 -6.32 -9.31 8.49
N ALA A 160 -7.62 -8.96 8.44
CA ALA A 160 -8.62 -9.47 9.37
C ALA A 160 -8.89 -10.98 9.22
N GLY A 161 -8.17 -11.66 8.35
CA GLY A 161 -8.25 -13.10 8.17
C GLY A 161 -9.36 -13.54 7.24
N TYR A 162 -9.70 -12.73 6.25
CA TYR A 162 -10.54 -13.14 5.12
C TYR A 162 -9.67 -13.54 3.92
N PHE A 163 -10.20 -14.38 3.04
CA PHE A 163 -9.60 -14.65 1.75
C PHE A 163 -10.32 -13.81 0.69
N VAL A 164 -9.55 -13.03 -0.07
CA VAL A 164 -10.05 -12.22 -1.19
C VAL A 164 -9.19 -12.54 -2.41
N PRO A 165 -9.75 -13.20 -3.44
CA PRO A 165 -9.01 -13.56 -4.65
C PRO A 165 -8.54 -12.30 -5.38
N ALA A 166 -7.46 -12.42 -6.15
CA ALA A 166 -7.02 -11.37 -7.07
C ALA A 166 -8.04 -11.27 -8.22
N GLN A 167 -9.06 -10.43 -8.06
CA GLN A 167 -10.14 -10.18 -9.01
C GLN A 167 -10.20 -8.68 -9.34
N PRO A 168 -10.82 -8.28 -10.47
CA PRO A 168 -10.88 -6.88 -10.89
C PRO A 168 -11.53 -5.98 -9.84
N ALA A 169 -11.09 -4.73 -9.79
CA ALA A 169 -11.51 -3.73 -8.79
C ALA A 169 -13.03 -3.50 -8.73
N SER A 170 -13.75 -3.82 -9.81
CA SER A 170 -15.19 -3.60 -9.93
C SER A 170 -16.05 -4.61 -9.15
N ALA A 171 -15.56 -5.82 -8.86
CA ALA A 171 -16.29 -6.80 -8.05
C ALA A 171 -15.40 -7.95 -7.57
N PHE A 172 -15.57 -8.38 -6.32
CA PHE A 172 -14.91 -9.56 -5.78
C PHE A 172 -15.73 -10.28 -4.71
N THR A 173 -15.47 -11.57 -4.53
CA THR A 173 -16.08 -12.37 -3.45
C THR A 173 -15.13 -12.48 -2.27
N ILE A 174 -15.64 -12.29 -1.06
CA ILE A 174 -14.94 -12.42 0.21
C ILE A 174 -15.25 -13.80 0.77
N PHE A 175 -14.21 -14.54 1.16
CA PHE A 175 -14.32 -15.90 1.68
C PHE A 175 -13.76 -16.02 3.10
N THR A 176 -14.17 -17.06 3.81
CA THR A 176 -13.53 -17.44 5.09
C THR A 176 -12.10 -17.96 4.85
N LYS A 177 -11.12 -17.52 5.64
CA LYS A 177 -9.73 -18.03 5.55
C LYS A 177 -9.51 -19.41 6.17
N LYS A 178 -10.44 -19.90 7.01
CA LYS A 178 -10.22 -21.11 7.85
C LYS A 178 -10.14 -22.43 7.09
N TRP A 179 -10.50 -22.52 5.81
CA TRP A 179 -10.59 -23.78 5.09
C TRP A 179 -9.85 -23.70 3.75
N ILE A 180 -8.56 -24.08 3.77
CA ILE A 180 -7.70 -24.12 2.57
C ILE A 180 -8.25 -25.06 1.49
N PHE A 181 -9.08 -26.04 1.88
CA PHE A 181 -9.65 -27.04 0.98
C PHE A 181 -11.08 -26.72 0.49
N ASP A 182 -11.77 -25.74 1.08
CA ASP A 182 -13.10 -25.31 0.63
C ASP A 182 -13.42 -23.88 1.13
N PRO A 183 -12.92 -22.82 0.46
CA PRO A 183 -13.19 -21.45 0.86
C PRO A 183 -14.67 -21.14 0.69
N VAL A 184 -15.35 -20.85 1.80
CA VAL A 184 -16.78 -20.55 1.78
C VAL A 184 -16.99 -19.07 1.45
N PRO A 185 -17.80 -18.73 0.42
CA PRO A 185 -18.15 -17.36 0.12
C PRO A 185 -19.04 -16.76 1.22
N LEU A 186 -18.70 -15.56 1.67
CA LEU A 186 -19.40 -14.83 2.73
C LEU A 186 -20.22 -13.69 2.15
N ALA A 187 -19.56 -12.85 1.36
CA ALA A 187 -20.15 -11.67 0.78
C ALA A 187 -19.51 -11.37 -0.58
N ARG A 188 -20.27 -10.70 -1.43
CA ARG A 188 -19.81 -10.14 -2.69
C ARG A 188 -19.72 -8.63 -2.56
N PHE A 189 -18.56 -8.09 -2.87
CA PHE A 189 -18.34 -6.68 -3.07
C PHE A 189 -18.59 -6.32 -4.53
N GLU A 190 -19.29 -5.22 -4.79
CA GLU A 190 -19.55 -4.70 -6.12
C GLU A 190 -19.46 -3.17 -6.12
N ASP A 191 -18.67 -2.59 -7.02
CA ASP A 191 -18.72 -1.16 -7.33
C ASP A 191 -19.86 -0.89 -8.33
N ARG A 192 -20.80 -0.03 -7.94
CA ARG A 192 -21.97 0.36 -8.71
C ARG A 192 -22.03 1.88 -8.81
N GLU A 193 -21.53 2.43 -9.91
CA GLU A 193 -21.62 3.86 -10.21
C GLU A 193 -21.10 4.76 -9.08
N GLY A 194 -19.99 4.35 -8.43
CA GLY A 194 -19.40 5.07 -7.31
C GLY A 194 -19.95 4.68 -5.94
N GLN A 195 -20.93 3.77 -5.87
CA GLN A 195 -21.38 3.13 -4.64
C GLN A 195 -20.85 1.70 -4.55
N PHE A 196 -20.05 1.43 -3.54
CA PHE A 196 -19.59 0.10 -3.17
C PHE A 196 -20.68 -0.65 -2.39
N THR A 197 -21.13 -1.80 -2.88
CA THR A 197 -22.14 -2.60 -2.19
C THR A 197 -21.56 -3.90 -1.66
N LEU A 198 -21.93 -4.28 -0.44
CA LEU A 198 -21.59 -5.57 0.15
C LEU A 198 -22.86 -6.43 0.26
N ARG A 199 -22.92 -7.53 -0.48
CA ARG A 199 -24.07 -8.45 -0.54
C ARG A 199 -23.73 -9.79 0.10
N PRO A 200 -24.51 -10.31 1.06
CA PRO A 200 -24.30 -11.66 1.57
C PRO A 200 -24.50 -12.70 0.45
N VAL A 201 -23.67 -13.76 0.44
CA VAL A 201 -23.80 -14.86 -0.54
C VAL A 201 -24.65 -16.02 0.03
N ASP A 202 -24.75 -16.15 1.36
CA ASP A 202 -25.43 -17.27 2.03
C ASP A 202 -26.00 -16.88 3.42
N ASN A 203 -26.80 -17.76 4.03
CA ASN A 203 -27.50 -17.60 5.30
C ASN A 203 -26.61 -17.59 6.56
N ARG A 204 -25.29 -17.48 6.45
CA ARG A 204 -24.32 -17.52 7.57
C ARG A 204 -24.23 -16.21 8.37
N THR A 205 -25.26 -15.93 9.19
CA THR A 205 -25.51 -14.62 9.83
C THR A 205 -24.36 -14.13 10.71
N LEU A 206 -23.79 -14.99 11.55
CA LEU A 206 -22.79 -14.58 12.53
C LEU A 206 -21.47 -14.13 11.90
N VAL A 207 -21.04 -14.78 10.81
CA VAL A 207 -19.79 -14.46 10.13
C VAL A 207 -19.94 -13.20 9.28
N PHE A 208 -21.11 -13.01 8.66
CA PHE A 208 -21.42 -11.78 7.93
C PHE A 208 -21.50 -10.57 8.87
N VAL A 209 -22.08 -10.69 10.07
CA VAL A 209 -22.11 -9.61 11.07
C VAL A 209 -20.71 -9.20 11.52
N ALA A 210 -19.78 -10.14 11.66
CA ALA A 210 -18.38 -9.81 11.98
C ALA A 210 -17.68 -9.06 10.84
N LEU A 211 -17.93 -9.47 9.59
CA LEU A 211 -17.43 -8.78 8.39
C LEU A 211 -18.02 -7.37 8.27
N GLN A 212 -19.33 -7.22 8.48
CA GLN A 212 -20.01 -5.92 8.49
C GLN A 212 -19.42 -5.00 9.55
N ARG A 213 -19.27 -5.46 10.80
CA ARG A 213 -18.67 -4.68 11.89
C ARG A 213 -17.25 -4.22 11.56
N LEU A 214 -16.45 -5.07 10.91
CA LEU A 214 -15.12 -4.69 10.45
C LEU A 214 -15.23 -3.54 9.44
N ILE A 215 -16.04 -3.68 8.40
CA ILE A 215 -16.17 -2.67 7.34
C ILE A 215 -16.72 -1.35 7.91
N ASP A 216 -17.75 -1.42 8.75
CA ASP A 216 -18.32 -0.26 9.44
C ASP A 216 -17.26 0.45 10.30
N SER A 217 -16.38 -0.31 10.95
CA SER A 217 -15.27 0.24 11.75
C SER A 217 -14.24 1.01 10.91
N LEU A 218 -14.12 0.71 9.61
CA LEU A 218 -13.23 1.43 8.70
C LEU A 218 -13.75 2.83 8.34
N LYS A 219 -15.04 3.13 8.60
CA LYS A 219 -15.67 4.45 8.37
C LYS A 219 -15.45 5.02 6.96
N LEU A 220 -15.38 4.15 5.95
CA LEU A 220 -15.22 4.48 4.53
C LEU A 220 -16.53 5.05 3.92
N SER A 221 -17.24 5.93 4.64
CA SER A 221 -18.70 6.17 4.53
C SER A 221 -19.23 6.72 3.20
N GLU A 222 -20.57 6.70 3.09
CA GLU A 222 -21.49 7.08 1.99
C GLU A 222 -21.55 6.11 0.82
N ASN A 223 -20.40 5.63 0.34
CA ASN A 223 -20.40 4.76 -0.83
C ASN A 223 -20.40 3.27 -0.48
N VAL A 224 -19.87 2.84 0.68
CA VAL A 224 -19.94 1.43 1.10
C VAL A 224 -21.28 1.10 1.77
N ILE A 225 -22.26 0.66 0.97
CA ILE A 225 -23.59 0.23 1.42
C ILE A 225 -23.56 -1.28 1.72
N VAL A 226 -23.65 -1.63 2.99
CA VAL A 226 -23.91 -3.02 3.39
C VAL A 226 -25.40 -3.30 3.19
N LEU A 227 -25.72 -4.13 2.20
CA LEU A 227 -27.11 -4.46 1.91
C LEU A 227 -27.62 -5.45 2.96
N ASN A 228 -28.69 -5.04 3.66
CA ASN A 228 -29.43 -5.94 4.53
C ASN A 228 -29.93 -7.15 3.74
N ARG A 229 -30.01 -8.30 4.41
CA ARG A 229 -30.62 -9.50 3.84
C ARG A 229 -32.06 -9.18 3.40
N ILE A 230 -32.41 -9.68 2.22
CA ILE A 230 -33.80 -9.97 1.87
C ILE A 230 -34.11 -11.35 2.43
#